data_AF-A0A285GLL4-F1
#
_entry.id   AF-A0A285GLL4-F1
#
_cell.length_a   1.000
_cell.length_b   1.000
_cell.length_c   1.000
_cell.angle_alpha   90.00
_cell.angle_beta   90.00
_cell.angle_gamma   90.00
#
_symmetry.space_group_name_H-M   'P 1'
#
loop_
_entity.id
_entity.type
_entity.pdbx_description
1 polymer ?
#
loop_
_entity_poly.entity_id
_entity_poly.type
_entity_poly.pdbx_seq_one_letter_code
_entity_poly.pdbx_strand_id
1 'polypeptide(L)' 'MDDTEVFAAVRAGIAEVLPEVRPDEVDIDGTLTDLGANSIDRAEIVTLAMQRLGVTVPVAEFRDVHDLRSLVDLLAKHA' A
#
# COMPACT_ATOMS: atom_id res chain seq x y z
N MET A 1 -9.54 7.16 -9.21
CA MET A 1 -8.47 6.44 -9.96
C MET A 1 -8.86 4.96 -10.11
N ASP A 2 -8.24 4.16 -11.00
CA ASP A 2 -8.53 2.70 -11.06
C ASP A 2 -7.66 1.88 -10.08
N ASP A 3 -8.13 0.68 -9.69
CA ASP A 3 -7.45 -0.17 -8.71
C ASP A 3 -6.06 -0.62 -9.18
N THR A 4 -5.83 -0.69 -10.50
CA THR A 4 -4.54 -1.10 -11.08
C THR A 4 -3.49 -0.01 -10.89
N GLU A 5 -3.85 1.24 -11.13
CA GLU A 5 -3.02 2.42 -10.88
C GLU A 5 -2.70 2.56 -9.39
N VAL A 6 -3.70 2.39 -8.53
CA VAL A 6 -3.52 2.45 -7.06
C VAL A 6 -2.61 1.32 -6.58
N PHE A 7 -2.83 0.09 -7.04
CA PHE A 7 -1.97 -1.03 -6.68
C PHE A 7 -0.53 -0.85 -7.19
N ALA A 8 -0.33 -0.27 -8.38
CA ALA A 8 0.99 0.06 -8.88
C ALA A 8 1.71 1.08 -7.99
N ALA A 9 1.00 2.09 -7.47
CA ALA A 9 1.57 3.05 -6.52
C ALA A 9 1.97 2.39 -5.19
N VAL A 10 1.14 1.47 -4.67
CA VAL A 10 1.46 0.68 -3.47
C VAL A 10 2.68 -0.20 -3.71
N ARG A 11 2.76 -0.92 -4.84
CA ARG A 11 3.92 -1.75 -5.22
C ARG A 11 5.20 -0.93 -5.35
N ALA A 12 5.11 0.30 -5.88
CA ALA A 12 6.25 1.20 -5.95
C ALA A 12 6.75 1.62 -4.56
N GLY A 13 5.83 1.88 -3.61
CA GLY A 13 6.18 2.14 -2.21
C GLY A 13 6.84 0.93 -1.55
N ILE A 14 6.32 -0.28 -1.79
CA ILE A 14 6.92 -1.53 -1.29
C ILE A 14 8.35 -1.69 -1.80
N ALA A 15 8.59 -1.52 -3.10
CA ALA A 15 9.93 -1.67 -3.69
C ALA A 15 10.94 -0.63 -3.19
N GLU A 16 10.47 0.55 -2.76
CA GLU A 16 11.33 1.60 -2.20
C GLU A 16 11.71 1.31 -0.74
N VAL A 17 10.76 0.81 0.06
CA VAL A 17 10.95 0.58 1.50
C VAL A 17 11.55 -0.80 1.79
N LEU A 18 11.20 -1.80 0.99
CA LEU A 18 11.65 -3.19 1.11
C LEU A 18 12.34 -3.63 -0.19
N PRO A 19 13.56 -3.14 -0.47
CA PRO A 19 14.27 -3.38 -1.73
C PRO A 19 14.61 -4.86 -2.00
N GLU A 20 14.60 -5.70 -0.97
CA GLU A 20 14.78 -7.15 -1.06
C GLU A 20 13.52 -7.90 -1.55
N VAL A 21 12.34 -7.29 -1.47
CA VAL A 21 11.08 -7.90 -1.93
C VAL A 21 11.01 -7.81 -3.44
N ARG A 22 10.85 -8.96 -4.11
CA ARG A 22 10.72 -9.00 -5.55
C ARG A 22 9.31 -8.60 -5.97
N PRO A 23 9.15 -7.96 -7.14
CA PRO A 23 7.82 -7.55 -7.62
C PRO A 23 6.82 -8.70 -7.70
N ASP A 24 7.26 -9.92 -8.00
CA ASP A 24 6.41 -11.09 -8.15
C ASP A 24 6.03 -11.76 -6.81
N GLU A 25 6.61 -11.32 -5.69
CA GLU A 25 6.19 -11.72 -4.34
C GLU A 25 5.00 -10.87 -3.84
N VAL A 26 4.71 -9.74 -4.48
CA VAL A 26 3.63 -8.84 -4.07
C VAL A 26 2.29 -9.30 -4.69
N ASP A 27 1.56 -10.11 -3.93
CA ASP A 27 0.20 -10.53 -4.24
C ASP A 27 -0.82 -9.53 -3.67
N ILE A 28 -1.85 -9.18 -4.46
CA ILE A 28 -2.93 -8.27 -4.04
C ILE A 28 -3.73 -8.83 -2.85
N ASP A 29 -3.80 -10.16 -2.71
CA ASP A 29 -4.48 -10.82 -1.59
C ASP A 29 -3.55 -11.06 -0.38
N GLY A 30 -2.28 -10.68 -0.48
CA GLY A 30 -1.30 -10.75 0.60
C GLY A 30 -1.30 -9.51 1.50
N THR A 31 -0.51 -9.56 2.58
CA THR A 31 -0.34 -8.43 3.50
C THR A 31 1.08 -7.87 3.45
N LEU A 32 1.25 -6.60 3.85
CA LEU A 32 2.59 -6.03 4.02
C LEU A 32 3.42 -6.78 5.07
N THR A 33 2.78 -7.37 6.08
CA THR A 33 3.46 -8.16 7.12
C THR A 33 4.04 -9.45 6.53
N ASP A 34 3.36 -10.08 5.57
CA ASP A 34 3.87 -11.29 4.89
C ASP A 34 5.15 -10.98 4.08
N LEU A 35 5.29 -9.73 3.63
CA LEU A 35 6.48 -9.22 2.96
C LEU A 35 7.59 -8.77 3.92
N GLY A 36 7.40 -8.96 5.24
CA GLY A 36 8.37 -8.57 6.27
C GLY A 36 8.23 -7.14 6.79
N ALA A 37 7.21 -6.37 6.36
CA ALA A 37 7.03 -4.99 6.77
C ALA A 37 6.67 -4.85 8.26
N ASN A 38 7.50 -4.14 9.01
CA ASN A 38 7.17 -3.71 10.36
C ASN A 38 6.24 -2.47 10.34
N SER A 39 5.84 -1.97 11.52
CA SER A 39 4.87 -0.85 11.60
C SER A 39 5.36 0.47 10.98
N ILE A 40 6.67 0.73 11.02
CA ILE A 40 7.27 1.92 10.40
C ILE A 40 7.23 1.76 8.88
N ASP A 41 7.68 0.62 8.37
CA ASP A 41 7.69 0.31 6.95
C ASP A 41 6.28 0.44 6.35
N ARG A 42 5.27 -0.11 7.02
CA ARG A 42 3.87 -0.01 6.55
C ARG A 42 3.39 1.44 6.47
N ALA A 43 3.70 2.25 7.47
CA ALA A 43 3.30 3.66 7.49
C ALA A 43 4.01 4.44 6.37
N GLU A 44 5.28 4.15 6.10
CA GLU A 44 6.06 4.76 5.02
C GLU A 44 5.54 4.37 3.64
N ILE A 45 5.31 3.07 3.40
CA ILE A 45 4.71 2.56 2.14
C ILE A 45 3.38 3.25 1.83
N VAL A 46 2.50 3.34 2.83
CA VAL A 46 1.19 3.99 2.68
C VAL A 46 1.35 5.48 2.41
N THR A 47 2.27 6.16 3.10
CA THR A 47 2.55 7.60 2.88
C THR A 47 3.07 7.85 1.46
N LEU A 48 4.00 7.02 1.01
CA LEU A 48 4.58 7.05 -0.32
C LEU A 48 3.54 6.79 -1.42
N ALA A 49 2.61 5.86 -1.19
CA ALA A 49 1.49 5.62 -2.10
C ALA A 49 0.55 6.83 -2.15
N MET A 50 0.14 7.37 -1.00
CA MET A 50 -0.72 8.56 -0.94
C MET A 50 -0.10 9.77 -1.65
N GLN A 51 1.21 10.01 -1.48
CA GLN A 51 1.95 11.07 -2.17
C GLN A 51 1.94 10.89 -3.69
N ARG A 52 2.17 9.66 -4.18
CA ARG A 52 2.13 9.34 -5.62
C ARG A 52 0.74 9.54 -6.22
N LEU A 53 -0.30 9.19 -5.47
CA LEU A 53 -1.69 9.30 -5.89
C LEU A 53 -2.26 10.72 -5.71
N GLY A 54 -1.58 11.58 -4.95
CA GLY A 54 -2.05 12.93 -4.64
C GLY A 54 -3.25 12.95 -3.67
N VAL A 55 -3.38 11.92 -2.83
CA VAL A 55 -4.50 11.76 -1.90
C VAL A 55 -4.07 11.91 -0.45
N THR A 56 -5.03 12.06 0.46
CA THR A 56 -4.79 12.04 1.90
C THR A 56 -5.92 11.30 2.59
N VAL A 57 -5.59 10.19 3.24
CA VAL A 57 -6.55 9.35 3.96
C VAL A 57 -6.39 9.55 5.46
N PRO A 58 -7.46 9.83 6.21
CA PRO A 58 -7.43 9.88 7.67
C PRO A 58 -6.95 8.55 8.28
N VAL A 59 -6.04 8.62 9.26
CA VAL A 59 -5.47 7.43 9.94
C VAL A 59 -6.54 6.49 10.51
N ALA A 60 -7.67 7.04 10.96
CA ALA A 60 -8.78 6.26 11.53
C ALA A 60 -9.46 5.31 10.52
N GLU A 61 -9.32 5.54 9.21
CA GLU A 61 -9.89 4.66 8.17
C GLU A 61 -9.03 3.41 7.92
N PHE A 62 -7.74 3.45 8.27
CA PHE A 62 -6.85 2.29 8.11
C PHE A 62 -7.09 1.17 9.14
N ARG A 63 -8.01 1.38 10.09
CA ARG A 63 -8.37 0.36 11.10
C ARG A 63 -9.00 -0.89 10.49
N ASP A 64 -9.66 -0.71 9.35
CA ASP A 64 -10.36 -1.77 8.61
C ASP A 64 -9.52 -2.33 7.45
N VAL A 65 -8.25 -1.92 7.34
CA VAL A 65 -7.30 -2.42 6.33
C VAL A 65 -6.54 -3.62 6.90
N HIS A 66 -6.59 -4.74 6.18
CA HIS A 66 -6.02 -6.01 6.64
C HIS A 66 -5.06 -6.64 5.63
N ASP A 67 -5.18 -6.28 4.35
CA ASP A 67 -4.43 -6.81 3.22
C ASP A 67 -4.21 -5.72 2.16
N LEU A 68 -3.49 -6.05 1.08
CA LEU A 68 -3.21 -5.11 0.00
C LEU A 68 -4.47 -4.76 -0.79
N ARG A 69 -5.44 -5.66 -0.94
CA ARG A 69 -6.73 -5.39 -1.58
C ARG A 69 -7.52 -4.31 -0.84
N SER A 70 -7.75 -4.48 0.46
CA SER A 70 -8.44 -3.49 1.31
C SER A 70 -7.69 -2.17 1.40
N LEU A 71 -6.35 -2.18 1.33
CA LEU A 71 -5.55 -0.95 1.22
C LEU A 71 -5.78 -0.23 -0.11
N VAL A 72 -5.75 -0.96 -1.22
CA VAL A 72 -6.01 -0.42 -2.56
C VAL A 72 -7.42 0.14 -2.65
N ASP A 73 -8.42 -0.62 -2.19
CA ASP A 73 -9.82 -0.18 -2.15
C ASP A 73 -10.00 1.10 -1.31
N LEU A 74 -9.28 1.22 -0.20
CA LEU A 74 -9.33 2.43 0.63
C LEU A 74 -8.71 3.62 -0.11
N LEU A 75 -7.52 3.47 -0.67
CA LEU A 75 -6.84 4.54 -1.39
C LEU A 75 -7.62 4.98 -2.64
N ALA A 76 -8.22 4.04 -3.36
CA ALA A 76 -9.04 4.30 -4.55
C ALA A 76 -10.28 5.15 -4.24
N LYS A 77 -10.88 5.01 -3.05
CA LYS A 77 -12.03 5.84 -2.62
C LYS A 77 -11.69 7.32 -2.45
N HIS A 78 -10.42 7.64 -2.23
CA HIS A 78 -9.93 9.02 -2.02
C HIS A 78 -9.19 9.58 -3.25
N ALA A 79 -9.03 8.79 -4.33
CA ALA A 79 -8.23 9.10 -5.52
C ALA A 79 -9.03 9.48 -6.76
#